data_AF-A0A3D4Z114-F1
#
_entry.id   AF-A0A3D4Z114-F1
#
_cell.length_a   1.000
_cell.length_b   1.000
_cell.length_c   1.000
_cell.angle_alpha   90.00
_cell.angle_beta   90.00
_cell.angle_gamma   90.00
#
_symmetry.space_group_name_H-M   'P 1'
#
loop_
_entity.id
_entity.type
_entity.pdbx_description
1 polymer ?
#
loop_
_entity_poly.entity_id
_entity_poly.type
_entity_poly.pdbx_seq_one_letter_code
_entity_poly.pdbx_strand_id
1 'polypeptide(L)'
;MAGIGFHLQKLLKGKTYTEWTSAYLYGAIISAGPMLVVIWVLALFKIFAYQQVHSDDFRQFYGIIIYIYAFSMIGMAPLLFVITRHIADRYY
;
A
#
# COMPACT_ATOMS: atom_id res chain seq x y z
N MET A 1 -13.45 1.08 -9.04
CA MET A 1 -12.17 0.50 -9.51
C MET A 1 -12.20 0.31 -11.03
N ALA A 2 -12.26 1.40 -11.80
CA ALA A 2 -12.20 1.32 -13.26
C ALA A 2 -10.77 1.59 -13.77
N GLY A 3 -10.09 2.66 -13.34
CA GLY A 3 -8.82 3.11 -13.97
C GLY A 3 -7.67 2.08 -13.99
N ILE A 4 -7.10 1.74 -12.82
CA ILE A 4 -5.91 0.87 -12.75
C ILE A 4 -6.27 -0.60 -13.04
N GLY A 5 -7.46 -1.04 -12.63
CA GLY A 5 -7.95 -2.40 -12.83
C GLY A 5 -8.07 -2.78 -14.31
N PHE A 6 -8.54 -1.86 -15.16
CA PHE A 6 -8.58 -2.09 -16.61
C PHE A 6 -7.19 -2.18 -17.23
N HIS A 7 -6.22 -1.41 -16.73
CA HIS A 7 -4.84 -1.49 -17.20
C HIS A 7 -4.16 -2.80 -16.77
N LEU A 8 -4.39 -3.25 -15.53
CA LEU A 8 -3.93 -4.55 -15.04
C LEU A 8 -4.60 -5.69 -15.81
N GLN A 9 -5.90 -5.60 -16.11
CA GLN A 9 -6.61 -6.58 -16.92
C GLN A 9 -6.07 -6.65 -18.34
N LYS A 10 -5.61 -5.52 -18.91
CA LYS A 10 -4.94 -5.49 -20.21
C LYS A 10 -3.58 -6.20 -20.18
N LEU A 11 -2.80 -6.02 -19.11
CA LEU A 11 -1.54 -6.75 -18.89
C LEU A 11 -1.77 -8.26 -18.71
N LEU A 12 -2.85 -8.65 -18.02
CA LEU A 12 -3.26 -10.05 -17.85
C LEU A 12 -3.75 -10.71 -19.16
N LYS A 13 -4.12 -9.94 -20.18
CA LYS A 13 -4.42 -10.45 -21.53
C LYS A 13 -3.17 -10.78 -22.36
N GLY A 14 -1.97 -10.54 -21.79
CA GLY A 14 -0.71 -10.99 -22.37
C GLY A 14 -0.70 -12.51 -22.63
N LYS A 15 0.02 -12.93 -23.66
CA LYS A 15 0.14 -14.35 -24.07
C LYS A 15 1.28 -15.07 -23.36
N THR A 16 2.13 -14.33 -22.63
CA THR A 16 3.36 -14.85 -22.04
C THR A 16 3.25 -14.93 -20.53
N TYR A 17 3.81 -15.98 -19.91
CA TYR A 17 3.88 -16.13 -18.45
C TYR A 17 4.53 -14.92 -17.75
N THR A 18 5.51 -14.27 -18.36
CA THR A 18 6.16 -13.05 -17.85
C THR A 18 5.22 -11.84 -17.75
N GLU A 19 4.23 -11.74 -18.63
CA GLU A 19 3.24 -10.65 -18.62
C GLU A 19 2.26 -10.83 -17.46
N TRP A 20 1.95 -12.08 -17.11
CA TRP A 20 1.10 -12.38 -15.97
C TRP A 20 1.82 -12.12 -14.65
N THR A 21 3.06 -12.59 -14.50
CA THR A 21 3.83 -12.37 -13.27
C THR A 21 4.05 -10.88 -13.01
N SER A 22 4.35 -10.10 -14.04
CA SER A 22 4.46 -8.64 -13.91
C SER A 22 3.13 -8.00 -13.53
N ALA A 23 2.00 -8.40 -14.14
CA ALA A 23 0.68 -7.88 -13.76
C ALA A 23 0.34 -8.14 -12.28
N TYR A 24 0.64 -9.34 -11.77
CA TYR A 24 0.46 -9.65 -10.34
C TYR A 24 1.38 -8.84 -9.44
N LEU A 25 2.66 -8.68 -9.80
CA LEU A 25 3.61 -7.86 -9.04
C LEU A 25 3.16 -6.40 -8.97
N TYR A 26 2.77 -5.82 -10.11
CA TYR A 26 2.24 -4.46 -10.15
C TYR A 26 0.97 -4.33 -9.31
N GLY A 27 0.04 -5.27 -9.39
CA GLY A 27 -1.16 -5.29 -8.55
C GLY A 27 -0.85 -5.35 -7.05
N ALA A 28 0.08 -6.21 -6.66
CA ALA A 28 0.50 -6.35 -5.27
C ALA A 28 1.16 -5.08 -4.75
N ILE A 29 2.07 -4.47 -5.51
CA ILE A 29 2.75 -3.22 -5.11
C ILE A 29 1.76 -2.07 -4.98
N ILE A 30 0.83 -1.94 -5.92
CA ILE A 30 -0.18 -0.85 -5.88
C ILE A 30 -1.12 -1.05 -4.69
N SER A 31 -1.56 -2.28 -4.43
CA SER A 31 -2.43 -2.58 -3.30
C SER A 31 -1.74 -2.44 -1.95
N ALA A 32 -0.47 -2.84 -1.85
CA ALA A 32 0.31 -2.75 -0.62
C ALA A 32 1.00 -1.39 -0.44
N GLY A 33 0.98 -0.53 -1.46
CA GLY A 33 1.75 0.71 -1.55
C GLY A 33 1.69 1.57 -0.28
N PRO A 34 0.49 1.92 0.21
CA PRO A 34 0.36 2.70 1.45
C PRO A 34 1.03 2.03 2.67
N MET A 35 0.91 0.71 2.79
CA MET A 35 1.48 -0.06 3.91
C MET A 35 2.99 -0.19 3.79
N LEU A 36 3.51 -0.34 2.57
CA LEU A 36 4.96 -0.39 2.32
C LEU A 36 5.64 0.89 2.81
N VAL A 37 5.07 2.07 2.56
CA VAL A 37 5.63 3.34 3.04
C VAL A 37 5.78 3.34 4.56
N VAL A 38 4.77 2.86 5.29
CA VAL A 38 4.83 2.77 6.76
C VAL A 38 5.92 1.80 7.21
N ILE A 39 6.00 0.62 6.59
CA ILE A 39 7.05 -0.36 6.88
C ILE A 39 8.43 0.25 6.63
N TRP A 40 8.62 0.99 5.54
CA TRP A 40 9.86 1.68 5.20
C TRP A 40 10.24 2.73 6.24
N VAL A 41 9.30 3.60 6.62
CA VAL A 41 9.53 4.63 7.65
C VAL A 41 9.90 3.99 8.99
N LEU A 42 9.18 2.95 9.40
CA LEU A 42 9.47 2.20 10.62
C LEU A 42 10.82 1.48 10.53
N ALA A 43 11.19 0.91 9.38
CA ALA A 43 12.49 0.27 9.21
C ALA A 43 13.66 1.28 9.34
N LEU A 44 13.53 2.45 8.71
CA LEU A 44 14.51 3.54 8.86
C LEU A 44 14.59 4.01 10.31
N PHE A 45 13.45 4.22 10.96
CA PHE A 45 13.41 4.61 12.36
C PHE A 45 14.14 3.60 13.25
N LYS A 46 13.98 2.30 12.99
CA LYS A 46 14.77 1.25 13.66
C LYS A 46 16.26 1.46 13.48
N ILE A 47 16.73 1.65 12.26
CA ILE A 47 18.16 1.78 11.97
C ILE A 47 18.77 2.99 12.69
N PHE A 48 18.06 4.13 12.70
CA PHE A 48 18.57 5.37 13.30
C PHE A 48 18.40 5.42 14.83
N ALA A 49 17.34 4.85 15.38
CA ALA A 49 17.01 4.94 16.82
C ALA A 49 17.52 3.75 17.65
N TYR A 50 18.05 2.69 17.02
CA TYR A 50 18.49 1.44 17.68
C TYR A 50 19.50 1.67 18.83
N GLN A 51 20.27 2.75 18.80
CA GLN A 51 21.34 2.98 19.77
C GLN A 51 20.89 3.72 21.04
N GLN A 52 19.69 4.32 21.09
CA GLN A 52 19.31 5.25 22.16
C GLN A 52 18.10 4.83 23.01
N VAL A 53 17.36 3.77 22.65
CA VAL A 53 16.04 3.47 23.24
C VAL A 53 15.98 2.02 23.74
N HIS A 54 15.32 1.80 24.88
CA HIS A 54 15.08 0.47 25.43
C HIS A 54 14.11 -0.33 24.54
N SER A 55 14.34 -1.65 24.43
CA SER A 55 13.63 -2.53 23.50
C SER A 55 12.11 -2.56 23.68
N ASP A 56 11.61 -2.38 24.91
CA ASP A 56 10.18 -2.41 25.22
C ASP A 56 9.44 -1.15 24.74
N ASP A 57 10.04 0.02 24.90
CA ASP A 57 9.49 1.29 24.40
C ASP A 57 9.35 1.25 22.87
N PHE A 58 10.28 0.56 22.21
CA PHE A 58 10.27 0.36 20.77
C PHE A 58 9.05 -0.44 20.31
N ARG A 59 8.69 -1.50 21.03
CA ARG A 59 7.53 -2.34 20.68
C ARG A 59 6.22 -1.57 20.84
N GLN A 60 6.09 -0.78 21.91
CA GLN A 60 4.89 0.00 22.17
C GLN A 60 4.73 1.13 21.13
N PHE A 61 5.82 1.82 20.78
CA PHE A 61 5.82 2.84 19.73
C PHE A 61 5.38 2.28 18.37
N TYR A 62 5.90 1.13 17.96
CA TYR A 62 5.53 0.49 16.69
C TYR A 62 4.06 0.10 16.68
N GLY A 63 3.57 -0.48 17.78
CA GLY A 63 2.17 -0.83 17.93
C GLY A 63 1.26 0.39 17.71
N ILE A 64 1.55 1.50 18.40
CA ILE A 64 0.76 2.74 18.29
C ILE A 64 0.70 3.23 16.84
N ILE A 65 1.84 3.30 16.15
CA ILE A 65 1.88 3.78 14.76
C ILE A 65 1.09 2.85 13.83
N ILE A 66 1.27 1.53 13.96
CA ILE A 66 0.57 0.55 13.13
C ILE A 66 -0.95 0.66 13.33
N TYR A 67 -1.41 0.78 14.57
CA TYR A 67 -2.85 0.88 14.86
C TYR A 67 -3.45 2.20 14.38
N ILE A 68 -2.77 3.33 14.59
CA ILE A 68 -3.23 4.64 14.08
C ILE A 68 -3.32 4.59 12.55
N TYR A 69 -2.30 4.05 11.90
CA TYR A 69 -2.26 3.91 10.45
C TYR A 69 -3.40 3.01 9.95
N ALA A 70 -3.59 1.83 10.55
CA ALA A 70 -4.65 0.90 10.17
C ALA A 70 -6.04 1.54 10.32
N PHE A 71 -6.29 2.24 11.43
CA PHE A 71 -7.56 2.92 11.67
C PHE A 71 -7.80 4.05 10.67
N SER A 72 -6.77 4.86 10.38
CA SER A 72 -6.81 5.90 9.35
C SER A 72 -7.11 5.34 7.97
N MET A 73 -6.46 4.22 7.60
CA MET A 73 -6.65 3.56 6.30
C MET A 73 -8.08 3.01 6.17
N ILE A 74 -8.61 2.37 7.21
CA ILE A 74 -9.99 1.88 7.22
C ILE A 74 -10.98 3.04 7.13
N GLY A 75 -10.75 4.13 7.87
CA GLY A 75 -11.59 5.32 7.85
C GLY A 75 -11.61 6.03 6.48
N MET A 76 -10.45 6.10 5.81
CA MET A 76 -10.33 6.74 4.49
C MET A 76 -10.71 5.83 3.33
N ALA A 77 -10.73 4.51 3.51
CA ALA A 77 -11.06 3.55 2.46
C ALA A 77 -12.35 3.88 1.68
N PRO A 78 -13.52 4.12 2.30
CA PRO A 78 -14.74 4.42 1.54
C PRO A 78 -14.62 5.70 0.70
N LEU A 79 -13.99 6.75 1.23
CA LEU A 79 -13.73 8.00 0.52
C LEU A 79 -12.83 7.77 -0.70
N LEU A 80 -11.72 7.05 -0.51
CA LEU A 80 -10.81 6.65 -1.58
C LEU A 80 -11.51 5.83 -2.66
N PHE A 81 -12.41 4.92 -2.28
CA PHE A 81 -13.19 4.13 -3.23
C PHE A 81 -14.09 4.99 -4.12
N VAL A 82 -14.79 5.97 -3.54
CA VAL A 82 -15.64 6.90 -4.30
C VAL A 82 -14.81 7.80 -5.21
N ILE A 83 -13.74 8.40 -4.69
CA ILE A 83 -12.88 9.32 -5.44
C ILE A 83 -12.21 8.60 -6.61
N THR A 84 -11.58 7.44 -6.36
CA THR A 84 -10.90 6.67 -7.42
C THR A 84 -11.88 6.18 -8.49
N ARG A 85 -13.13 5.91 -8.12
CA ARG A 85 -14.18 5.61 -9.10
C ARG A 85 -14.57 6.84 -9.91
N HIS A 86 -14.86 7.97 -9.26
CA HIS A 86 -15.24 9.20 -9.95
C HIS A 86 -14.17 9.66 -10.93
N ILE A 87 -12.90 9.60 -10.54
CA ILE A 87 -11.77 9.92 -11.42
C ILE A 87 -11.74 8.97 -12.61
N ALA A 88 -11.85 7.66 -12.37
CA ALA A 88 -11.82 6.69 -13.45
C ALA A 88 -12.95 6.91 -14.47
N ASP A 89 -14.16 7.19 -14.00
CA ASP A 89 -15.33 7.45 -14.85
C ASP A 89 -15.19 8.76 -15.67
N ARG A 90 -14.25 9.66 -15.34
CA ARG A 90 -13.97 10.86 -16.13
C ARG A 90 -12.85 10.71 -17.15
N TYR A 91 -11.91 9.79 -16.91
CA TYR A 91 -10.73 9.60 -17.76
C TYR A 91 -10.82 8.38 -18.69
N TYR A 92 -11.72 7.44 -18.42
CA TYR A 92 -11.99 6.24 -19.22
C TYR A 92 -13.46 6.17 -19.62
#